data_AF-A0A316HFH0-F1
#
_entry.id   AF-A0A316HFH0-F1
#
_cell.length_a   1.000
_cell.length_b   1.000
_cell.length_c   1.000
_cell.angle_alpha   90.00
_cell.angle_beta   90.00
_cell.angle_gamma   90.00
#
_symmetry.space_group_name_H-M   'P 1'
#
loop_
_entity.id
_entity.type
_entity.pdbx_description
1 polymer ?
#
loop_
_entity_poly.entity_id
_entity_poly.type
_entity_poly.pdbx_seq_one_letter_code
_entity_poly.pdbx_strand_id
1 'polypeptide(L)' 'MDVLVFATSVTQKRQVSRVQNLLTKEPAITQWNFDLDDCDNILRIEASNVSPRYIEGLLQKAGIQCQELEY' A
#
# COMPACT_ATOMS: atom_id res chain seq x y z
N MET A 1 3.86 14.75 6.66
CA MET A 1 3.05 13.54 6.89
C MET A 1 2.11 13.51 5.73
N ASP A 2 2.35 12.54 4.86
CA ASP A 2 1.85 12.55 3.51
C ASP A 2 1.00 11.29 3.36
N VAL A 3 -0.18 11.50 2.78
CA VAL A 3 -1.15 10.43 2.59
C VAL A 3 -1.04 9.98 1.15
N LEU A 4 -0.44 8.81 0.97
CA LEU A 4 -0.24 8.19 -0.32
C LEU A 4 -1.40 7.23 -0.58
N VAL A 5 -2.03 7.35 -1.73
CA VAL A 5 -3.15 6.49 -2.14
C VAL A 5 -2.68 5.64 -3.31
N PHE A 6 -2.89 4.34 -3.23
CA PHE A 6 -2.50 3.39 -4.26
C PHE A 6 -3.69 2.53 -4.66
N ALA A 7 -3.90 2.36 -5.96
CA ALA A 7 -4.72 1.27 -6.47
C ALA A 7 -3.90 -0.02 -6.40
N THR A 8 -4.48 -1.12 -5.94
CA THR A 8 -3.79 -2.41 -5.86
C THR A 8 -4.59 -3.52 -6.54
N SER A 9 -3.90 -4.57 -6.97
CA SER A 9 -4.55 -5.79 -7.51
C SER A 9 -4.88 -6.83 -6.43
N VAL A 10 -4.88 -6.42 -5.16
CA VAL A 10 -5.03 -7.33 -4.03
C VAL A 10 -6.48 -7.74 -3.89
N THR A 11 -6.80 -8.96 -4.30
CA THR A 11 -8.16 -9.51 -4.20
C THR A 11 -8.30 -10.54 -3.08
N GLN A 12 -7.17 -11.04 -2.57
CA GLN A 12 -7.15 -12.10 -1.56
C GLN A 12 -6.65 -11.60 -0.22
N LYS A 13 -7.34 -11.99 0.87
CA LYS A 13 -6.90 -11.71 2.26
C LYS A 13 -5.45 -12.13 2.54
N ARG A 14 -4.97 -13.22 1.92
CA ARG A 14 -3.58 -13.66 2.04
C ARG A 14 -2.58 -12.64 1.49
N GLN A 15 -2.91 -11.98 0.38
CA GLN A 15 -2.09 -10.92 -0.20
C GLN A 15 -2.13 -9.67 0.70
N VAL A 16 -3.30 -9.30 1.21
CA VAL A 16 -3.45 -8.21 2.20
C VAL A 16 -2.52 -8.45 3.40
N SER A 17 -2.51 -9.65 3.98
CA SER A 17 -1.63 -9.97 5.11
C SER A 17 -0.14 -9.85 4.76
N ARG A 18 0.28 -10.17 3.52
CA ARG A 18 1.66 -9.95 3.07
C ARG A 18 1.97 -8.46 2.96
N VAL A 19 1.09 -7.67 2.35
CA VAL A 19 1.22 -6.21 2.25
C VAL A 19 1.31 -5.59 3.64
N GLN A 20 0.36 -5.90 4.51
CA GLN A 20 0.33 -5.44 5.89
C GLN A 20 1.65 -5.73 6.61
N ASN A 21 2.19 -6.94 6.50
CA ASN A 21 3.43 -7.31 7.17
C ASN A 21 4.64 -6.56 6.58
N LEU A 22 4.62 -6.24 5.29
CA LEU A 22 5.63 -5.45 4.62
C LEU A 22 5.57 -3.97 5.04
N LEU A 23 4.36 -3.39 5.08
CA LEU A 23 4.15 -2.00 5.53
C LEU A 23 4.47 -1.84 7.01
N THR A 24 4.08 -2.80 7.85
CA THR A 24 4.34 -2.79 9.31
C THR A 24 5.84 -2.90 9.63
N LYS A 25 6.65 -3.46 8.72
CA LYS A 25 8.10 -3.50 8.85
C LYS A 25 8.78 -2.17 8.53
N GLU A 26 8.08 -1.25 7.88
CA GLU A 26 8.65 0.03 7.52
C GLU A 26 8.39 1.08 8.60
N PRO A 27 9.43 1.55 9.31
CA PRO A 27 9.26 2.53 10.39
C PRO A 27 8.81 3.91 9.90
N ALA A 28 8.97 4.19 8.60
CA ALA A 28 8.50 5.43 7.99
C ALA A 28 6.98 5.47 7.79
N ILE A 29 6.33 4.30 7.81
CA ILE A 29 4.87 4.18 7.70
C ILE A 29 4.28 4.31 9.09
N THR A 30 3.47 5.34 9.28
CA THR A 30 2.79 5.61 10.55
C THR A 30 1.46 4.88 10.60
N GLN A 31 0.70 4.92 9.51
CA GLN A 31 -0.61 4.28 9.41
C GLN A 31 -0.84 3.79 7.99
N TRP A 32 -1.69 2.78 7.83
CA TRP A 32 -2.16 2.34 6.52
C TRP A 32 -3.57 1.78 6.67
N ASN A 33 -4.37 1.92 5.62
CA ASN A 33 -5.73 1.43 5.54
C ASN A 33 -5.94 0.73 4.20
N PHE A 34 -6.62 -0.41 4.24
CA PHE A 34 -6.98 -1.15 3.03
C PHE A 34 -8.49 -1.08 2.86
N ASP A 35 -8.93 -0.43 1.79
CA ASP A 35 -10.33 -0.39 1.40
C ASP A 35 -10.61 -1.60 0.51
N LEU A 36 -11.14 -2.65 1.15
CA LEU A 36 -11.57 -3.89 0.51
C LEU A 36 -13.09 -3.89 0.22
N ASP A 37 -13.79 -2.85 0.64
CA ASP A 37 -15.24 -2.70 0.44
C ASP A 37 -15.54 -2.15 -0.96
N ASP A 38 -14.66 -1.28 -1.47
CA ASP A 38 -14.65 -0.84 -2.85
C ASP A 38 -13.98 -1.89 -3.75
N CYS A 39 -14.62 -2.20 -4.89
CA CYS A 39 -14.07 -3.08 -5.92
C CYS A 39 -12.69 -2.62 -6.45
N ASP A 40 -12.29 -1.39 -6.14
CA ASP A 40 -11.06 -0.75 -6.55
C ASP A 40 -9.82 -1.14 -5.73
N ASN A 41 -9.96 -1.90 -4.63
CA ASN A 41 -8.85 -2.43 -3.81
C ASN A 41 -7.81 -1.35 -3.47
N ILE A 42 -8.28 -0.25 -2.87
CA ILE A 42 -7.47 0.93 -2.58
C ILE A 42 -6.65 0.73 -1.30
N LEU A 43 -5.36 1.05 -1.38
CA LEU A 43 -4.44 1.07 -0.25
C LEU A 43 -4.05 2.51 0.06
N ARG A 44 -4.41 2.98 1.25
CA ARG A 44 -4.03 4.29 1.76
C ARG A 44 -2.90 4.13 2.76
N ILE A 45 -1.82 4.86 2.60
CA ILE A 45 -0.65 4.80 3.47
C ILE A 45 -0.34 6.21 3.95
N GLU A 46 -0.24 6.37 5.26
CA GLU A 46 0.23 7.58 5.91
C GLU A 46 1.68 7.35 6.33
N ALA A 47 2.59 8.02 5.63
CA ALA A 47 4.00 7.93 5.89
C ALA A 47 4.62 9.32 5.94
N SER A 48 5.77 9.43 6.62
CA SER A 48 6.55 10.66 6.62
C SER A 48 7.90 10.38 5.98
N ASN A 49 8.29 11.23 5.03
CA ASN A 49 9.59 11.13 4.35
C ASN A 49 9.78 9.83 3.53
N VAL A 50 8.68 9.23 3.06
CA VAL A 50 8.67 8.05 2.18
C VAL A 50 8.20 8.45 0.80
N SER A 51 8.91 7.96 -0.22
CA SER A 51 8.49 8.17 -1.61
C SER A 51 7.45 7.11 -2.03
N PRO A 52 6.40 7.49 -2.76
CA PRO A 52 5.41 6.54 -3.25
C PRO A 52 6.02 5.44 -4.12
N ARG A 53 6.98 5.79 -4.98
CA ARG A 53 7.76 4.82 -5.77
C ARG A 53 8.47 3.74 -4.94
N TYR A 54 8.86 4.07 -3.71
CA TYR A 54 9.48 3.09 -2.81
C TYR A 54 8.46 2.03 -2.39
N ILE A 55 7.28 2.48 -1.95
CA ILE A 55 6.15 1.62 -1.61
C ILE A 55 5.75 0.78 -2.83
N GLU A 56 5.70 1.39 -4.02
CA GLU A 56 5.35 0.67 -5.24
C GLU A 56 6.31 -0.48 -5.54
N GLY A 57 7.61 -0.21 -5.49
CA GLY A 57 8.63 -1.24 -5.71
C GLY A 57 8.58 -2.35 -4.64
N LEU A 58 8.21 -2.01 -3.41
CA LEU A 58 8.12 -2.95 -2.29
C LEU A 58 6.92 -3.90 -2.44
N LEU A 59 5.78 -3.39 -2.91
CA LEU A 59 4.60 -4.18 -3.26
C LEU A 59 4.82 -5.02 -4.53
N GLN A 60 5.44 -4.44 -5.57
CA GLN A 60 5.77 -5.17 -6.79
C GLN A 60 6.71 -6.35 -6.50
N LYS A 61 7.70 -6.20 -5.61
CA LYS A 61 8.56 -7.31 -5.14
C LYS A 61 7.78 -8.42 -4.44
N ALA A 62 6.63 -8.11 -3.85
CA ALA A 62 5.75 -9.10 -3.25
C ALA A 62 4.89 -9.85 -4.29
N GLY A 63 4.94 -9.43 -5.56
CA GLY A 63 4.09 -9.92 -6.65
C GLY A 63 2.72 -9.25 -6.69
N ILE A 64 2.63 -8.01 -6.18
CA ILE A 64 1.38 -7.25 -6.10
C ILE A 64 1.52 -6.03 -7.00
N GLN A 65 0.63 -5.91 -7.99
CA GLN A 65 0.54 -4.68 -8.75
C GLN A 65 -0.07 -3.61 -7.85
N CYS A 66 0.63 -2.50 -7.76
CA CYS A 66 0.15 -1.28 -7.17
C CYS A 66 0.55 -0.11 -8.06
N GLN A 67 -0.29 0.92 -8.05
CA GLN A 67 -0.04 2.14 -8.78
C GLN A 67 -0.48 3.31 -7.91
N GLU A 68 0.38 4.31 -7.77
CA GLU A 68 0.01 5.55 -7.09
C GLU A 68 -1.15 6.23 -7.84
N LEU A 69 -2.15 6.67 -7.08
CA LEU A 69 -3.23 7.52 -7.57
C LEU A 69 -2.93 8.96 -7.19
N GLU A 70 -2.46 9.74 -8.18
CA GLU A 70 -2.37 11.19 -8.06
C GLU A 70 -3.79 11.78 -8.17
N TYR A 71 -4.23 12.51 -7.15
CA TYR A 71 -5.55 13.16 -7.07
C TYR A 71 -5.42 14.68 -7.17
#